data_AF-A0A9D5P622-F1
#
_entry.id   AF-A0A9D5P622-F1
#
_cell.length_a   1.000
_cell.length_b   1.000
_cell.length_c   1.000
_cell.angle_alpha   90.00
_cell.angle_beta   90.00
_cell.angle_gamma   90.00
#
_symmetry.space_group_name_H-M   'P 1'
#
loop_
_entity.id
_entity.type
_entity.pdbx_description
1 polymer ?
#
loop_
_entity_poly.entity_id
_entity_poly.type
_entity_poly.pdbx_seq_one_letter_code
_entity_poly.pdbx_strand_id
1 'polypeptide(L)'
;MTNTTNDELKTFYSAFLIKEIKDKVQILREYGMNEVEIISKLFQSPSLPQLFISRNYRIFLGEEHEEVHLEPLVKAVFLLFLKHPEGINFKDLPDYREELTRIYDKIRPWGLTDRALQSIEDVTNPMLNSINEKCARIRKTFVTMLDSSIAEYYCIKGKRGQTKRIALPPELILWE
;
A
#
# COMPACT_ATOMS: atom_id res chain seq x y z
N MET A 1 -1.46 -42.95 2.63
CA MET A 1 -0.18 -42.98 3.36
C MET A 1 0.82 -41.98 2.76
N THR A 2 0.41 -40.72 2.53
CA THR A 2 1.20 -39.72 1.78
C THR A 2 1.45 -38.42 2.55
N ASN A 3 0.88 -38.25 3.76
CA ASN A 3 1.07 -37.03 4.56
C ASN A 3 2.31 -37.08 5.46
N THR A 4 2.70 -38.26 5.97
CA THR A 4 3.80 -38.41 6.92
C THR A 4 5.16 -38.04 6.32
N THR A 5 5.42 -38.45 5.08
CA THR A 5 6.69 -38.18 4.38
C THR A 5 6.88 -36.71 4.02
N ASN A 6 5.80 -35.97 3.76
CA ASN A 6 5.87 -34.55 3.41
C ASN A 6 6.14 -33.66 4.64
N ASP A 7 5.60 -34.04 5.79
CA ASP A 7 5.89 -33.37 7.07
C ASP A 7 7.32 -33.66 7.53
N GLU A 8 7.80 -34.90 7.42
CA GLU A 8 9.20 -35.25 7.72
C GLU A 8 10.21 -34.49 6.85
N LEU A 9 9.92 -34.36 5.54
CA LEU A 9 10.73 -33.56 4.61
C LEU A 9 10.74 -32.08 4.97
N LYS A 10 9.59 -31.51 5.33
CA LYS A 10 9.50 -30.12 5.81
C LYS A 10 10.30 -29.93 7.10
N THR A 11 10.19 -30.85 8.05
CA THR A 11 10.94 -30.78 9.31
C THR A 11 12.44 -30.84 9.06
N PHE A 12 12.90 -31.74 8.20
CA PHE A 12 14.30 -31.84 7.82
C PHE A 12 14.82 -30.57 7.16
N TYR A 13 14.09 -30.05 6.17
CA TYR A 13 14.50 -28.83 5.46
C TYR A 13 14.50 -27.60 6.37
N SER A 14 13.53 -27.51 7.28
CA SER A 14 13.46 -26.44 8.29
C SER A 14 14.64 -26.50 9.25
N ALA A 15 15.04 -27.69 9.70
CA ALA A 15 16.20 -27.86 10.58
C ALA A 15 17.51 -27.44 9.88
N PHE A 16 17.64 -27.73 8.59
CA PHE A 16 18.78 -27.28 7.78
C PHE A 16 18.84 -25.75 7.68
N LEU A 17 17.72 -25.09 7.32
CA LEU A 17 17.65 -23.63 7.24
C LEU A 17 17.94 -22.96 8.59
N ILE A 18 17.42 -23.51 9.69
CA ILE A 18 17.68 -23.00 11.04
C ILE A 18 19.17 -23.11 11.37
N LYS A 19 19.84 -24.19 10.97
CA LYS A 19 21.29 -24.33 11.15
C LYS A 19 22.04 -23.25 10.37
N GLU A 20 21.70 -23.05 9.10
CA GLU A 20 22.34 -22.02 8.27
C GLU A 20 22.14 -20.61 8.85
N ILE A 21 20.94 -20.29 9.32
CA ILE A 21 20.66 -19.02 10.00
C ILE A 21 21.53 -18.88 11.25
N LYS A 22 21.66 -19.93 12.08
CA LYS A 22 22.51 -19.90 13.29
C LYS A 22 23.97 -19.63 12.95
N ASP A 23 24.50 -20.30 11.93
CA ASP A 23 25.88 -20.13 11.49
C ASP A 23 26.13 -18.68 11.01
N LYS A 24 25.19 -18.10 10.26
CA LYS A 24 25.26 -16.69 9.84
C LYS A 24 25.14 -15.71 11.01
N VAL A 25 24.24 -15.95 11.96
CA VAL A 25 24.10 -15.14 13.18
C VAL A 25 25.38 -15.15 14.01
N GLN A 26 26.06 -16.31 14.08
CA GLN A 26 27.34 -16.42 14.78
C GLN A 26 28.43 -15.56 14.12
N ILE A 27 28.51 -15.58 12.79
CA ILE A 27 29.42 -14.70 12.04
C ILE A 27 29.11 -13.23 12.35
N LEU A 28 27.84 -12.81 12.36
CA LEU A 28 27.48 -11.42 12.68
C LEU A 28 27.91 -11.00 14.10
N ARG A 29 27.83 -11.92 15.07
CA ARG A 29 28.33 -11.69 16.44
C ARG A 29 29.86 -11.50 16.46
N GLU A 30 30.59 -12.27 15.67
CA GLU A 30 32.06 -12.12 15.52
C GLU A 30 32.44 -10.77 14.90
N TYR A 31 31.58 -10.22 14.04
CA TYR A 31 31.69 -8.85 13.51
C TYR A 31 31.25 -7.76 14.49
N GLY A 32 30.90 -8.11 15.73
CA GLY A 32 30.56 -7.18 16.80
C GLY A 32 29.09 -6.77 16.88
N MET A 33 28.20 -7.39 16.09
CA MET A 33 26.77 -7.12 16.19
C MET A 33 26.16 -7.82 17.40
N ASN A 34 25.39 -7.08 18.19
CA ASN A 34 24.67 -7.65 19.33
C ASN A 34 23.32 -8.27 18.90
N GLU A 35 22.71 -9.08 19.78
CA GLU A 35 21.46 -9.77 19.46
C GLU A 35 20.31 -8.80 19.11
N VAL A 36 20.26 -7.64 19.77
CA VAL A 36 19.23 -6.63 19.52
C VAL A 36 19.40 -6.05 18.11
N GLU A 37 20.62 -5.73 17.68
CA GLU A 37 20.90 -5.25 16.33
C GLU A 37 20.60 -6.29 15.25
N ILE A 38 20.94 -7.55 15.51
CA ILE A 38 20.68 -8.66 14.59
C ILE A 38 19.18 -8.89 14.45
N ILE A 39 18.45 -8.99 15.57
CA ILE A 39 16.99 -9.14 15.57
C ILE A 39 16.35 -7.92 14.88
N SER A 40 16.79 -6.72 15.24
CA SER A 40 16.31 -5.49 14.63
C SER A 40 16.55 -5.50 13.12
N LYS A 41 17.70 -5.89 12.59
CA LYS A 41 17.92 -5.88 11.14
C LYS A 41 17.23 -7.04 10.41
N LEU A 42 17.07 -8.20 11.05
CA LEU A 42 16.39 -9.37 10.46
C LEU A 42 14.87 -9.21 10.45
N PHE A 43 14.33 -8.52 11.45
CA PHE A 43 12.89 -8.43 11.70
C PHE A 43 12.38 -6.99 11.77
N GLN A 44 13.19 -5.97 11.44
CA GLN A 44 12.70 -4.62 11.23
C GLN A 44 11.65 -4.71 10.11
N SER A 45 10.39 -4.60 10.52
CA SER A 45 9.38 -4.09 9.60
C SER A 45 9.92 -2.74 9.12
N PRO A 46 9.94 -2.47 7.81
CA PRO A 46 10.39 -1.18 7.32
C PRO A 46 9.68 -0.10 8.13
N SER A 47 10.41 0.87 8.68
CA SER A 47 9.78 2.00 9.35
C SER A 47 8.95 2.72 8.28
N LEU A 48 7.64 2.48 8.30
CA LEU A 48 6.71 3.04 7.34
C LEU A 48 6.31 4.43 7.86
N PRO A 49 6.60 5.51 7.09
CA PRO A 49 6.18 6.85 7.48
C PRO A 49 4.66 6.92 7.71
N GLN A 50 4.22 7.63 8.75
CA GLN A 50 2.79 7.85 8.95
C GLN A 50 2.21 8.67 7.80
N LEU A 51 0.95 8.39 7.46
CA LEU A 51 0.19 9.14 6.48
C LEU A 51 -0.85 9.99 7.20
N PHE A 52 -0.64 11.31 7.19
CA PHE A 52 -1.57 12.26 7.79
C PHE A 52 -2.49 12.87 6.73
N ILE A 53 -3.79 12.82 6.96
CA ILE A 53 -4.81 13.33 6.04
C ILE A 53 -5.58 14.43 6.74
N SER A 54 -5.38 15.66 6.27
CA SER A 54 -6.03 16.84 6.85
C SER A 54 -7.51 16.91 6.49
N ARG A 55 -8.25 17.78 7.18
CA ARG A 55 -9.68 18.04 6.91
C ARG A 55 -9.98 18.46 5.48
N ASN A 56 -9.02 19.08 4.81
CA ASN A 56 -9.12 19.50 3.40
C ASN A 56 -8.54 18.48 2.43
N TYR A 57 -8.37 17.22 2.85
CA TYR A 57 -7.82 16.13 2.05
C TYR A 57 -6.42 16.43 1.48
N ARG A 58 -5.59 17.21 2.20
CA ARG A 58 -4.15 17.23 1.95
C ARG A 58 -3.53 16.00 2.61
N ILE A 59 -2.55 15.43 1.94
CA ILE A 59 -1.92 14.17 2.35
C ILE A 59 -0.48 14.51 2.68
N PHE A 60 -0.03 14.12 3.87
CA PHE A 60 1.31 14.39 4.36
C PHE A 60 1.96 13.08 4.81
N LEU A 61 3.27 13.00 4.67
CA LEU A 61 4.06 11.80 4.89
C LEU A 61 5.12 12.03 5.97
N GLY A 62 5.19 11.12 6.93
CA GLY A 62 6.19 11.12 8.00
C GLY A 62 6.08 12.28 8.98
N GLU A 63 7.06 12.35 9.88
CA GLU A 63 7.15 13.38 10.93
C GLU A 63 7.46 14.78 10.38
N GLU A 64 8.17 14.85 9.25
CA GLU A 64 8.46 16.10 8.55
C GLU A 64 7.25 16.66 7.80
N HIS A 65 6.13 15.91 7.77
CA HIS A 65 4.90 16.27 7.08
C HIS A 65 5.15 16.73 5.63
N GLU A 66 5.92 15.95 4.87
CA GLU A 66 6.12 16.22 3.45
C GLU A 66 4.80 16.03 2.69
N GLU A 67 4.36 17.03 1.91
CA GLU A 67 3.07 16.93 1.22
C GLU A 67 3.16 16.01 -0.01
N VAL A 68 2.27 15.02 -0.04
CA VAL A 68 2.08 14.13 -1.19
C VAL A 68 1.15 14.81 -2.20
N HIS A 69 1.75 15.39 -3.24
CA HIS A 69 1.00 16.03 -4.32
C HIS A 69 0.41 15.01 -5.32
N LEU A 70 -0.91 14.86 -5.29
CA LEU A 70 -1.69 14.09 -6.26
C LEU A 70 -2.71 14.99 -6.96
N GLU A 71 -2.86 14.81 -8.28
CA GLU A 71 -3.95 15.43 -9.04
C GLU A 71 -5.32 15.08 -8.44
N PRO A 72 -6.34 15.96 -8.55
CA PRO A 72 -7.59 15.79 -7.80
C PRO A 72 -8.27 14.43 -7.93
N LEU A 73 -8.38 13.88 -9.14
CA LEU A 73 -9.03 12.58 -9.35
C LEU A 73 -8.15 11.43 -8.86
N VAL A 74 -6.83 11.53 -9.05
CA VAL A 74 -5.86 10.54 -8.55
C VAL A 74 -5.90 10.51 -7.02
N LYS A 75 -5.98 11.68 -6.40
CA LYS A 75 -6.14 11.85 -4.95
C LYS A 75 -7.46 11.25 -4.45
N ALA A 76 -8.57 11.52 -5.14
CA ALA A 76 -9.88 10.98 -4.78
C ALA A 76 -9.88 9.44 -4.80
N VAL A 77 -9.31 8.84 -5.85
CA VAL A 77 -9.12 7.39 -5.94
C VAL A 77 -8.28 6.86 -4.79
N PHE A 78 -7.15 7.50 -4.49
CA PHE A 78 -6.30 7.08 -3.38
C PHE A 78 -7.04 7.09 -2.03
N LEU A 79 -7.78 8.17 -1.75
CA LEU A 79 -8.58 8.31 -0.52
C LEU A 79 -9.73 7.30 -0.45
N LEU A 80 -10.37 6.97 -1.58
CA LEU A 80 -11.36 5.89 -1.65
C LEU A 80 -10.73 4.58 -1.17
N PHE A 81 -9.58 4.18 -1.73
CA PHE A 81 -8.92 2.94 -1.31
C PHE A 81 -8.40 2.95 0.13
N LEU A 82 -8.07 4.11 0.71
CA LEU A 82 -7.73 4.21 2.13
C LEU A 82 -8.93 4.00 3.05
N LYS A 83 -10.13 4.40 2.62
CA LYS A 83 -11.38 4.18 3.34
C LYS A 83 -11.90 2.74 3.27
N HIS A 84 -11.38 1.95 2.33
CA HIS A 84 -11.73 0.56 2.11
C HIS A 84 -10.52 -0.35 2.36
N PRO A 85 -10.11 -0.57 3.63
CA PRO A 85 -8.97 -1.43 3.97
C PRO A 85 -9.18 -2.90 3.56
N GLU A 86 -10.43 -3.35 3.44
CA GLU A 86 -10.80 -4.64 2.83
C GLU A 86 -10.38 -4.73 1.35
N GLY A 87 -10.27 -3.57 0.70
CA GLY A 87 -9.94 -3.38 -0.69
C GLY A 87 -11.15 -3.48 -1.61
N ILE A 88 -10.96 -3.04 -2.85
CA ILE A 88 -12.02 -2.98 -3.87
C ILE A 88 -11.59 -3.83 -5.07
N ASN A 89 -12.49 -4.68 -5.57
CA ASN A 89 -12.29 -5.29 -6.89
C ASN A 89 -12.65 -4.25 -7.95
N PHE A 90 -11.80 -4.09 -8.97
CA PHE A 90 -12.06 -3.08 -10.01
C PHE A 90 -13.37 -3.31 -10.77
N LYS A 91 -13.89 -4.54 -10.80
CA LYS A 91 -15.20 -4.84 -11.37
C LYS A 91 -16.35 -4.17 -10.61
N ASP A 92 -16.16 -3.95 -9.32
CA ASP A 92 -17.17 -3.44 -8.39
C ASP A 92 -17.03 -1.91 -8.21
N LEU A 93 -16.02 -1.28 -8.84
CA LEU A 93 -15.84 0.18 -8.79
C LEU A 93 -17.07 1.03 -9.21
N PRO A 94 -17.94 0.60 -10.15
CA PRO A 94 -19.19 1.31 -10.42
C PRO A 94 -20.04 1.54 -9.17
N ASP A 95 -20.05 0.59 -8.23
CA ASP A 95 -20.84 0.67 -6.99
C ASP A 95 -20.30 1.75 -6.03
N TYR A 96 -19.02 2.11 -6.16
CA TYR A 96 -18.34 3.14 -5.36
C TYR A 96 -18.34 4.52 -6.03
N ARG A 97 -18.98 4.68 -7.20
CA ARG A 97 -18.93 5.91 -7.99
C ARG A 97 -19.51 7.12 -7.28
N GLU A 98 -20.61 6.93 -6.57
CA GLU A 98 -21.23 8.02 -5.80
C GLU A 98 -20.31 8.47 -4.66
N GLU A 99 -19.69 7.52 -3.95
CA GLU A 99 -18.71 7.86 -2.92
C GLU A 99 -17.48 8.57 -3.50
N LEU A 100 -16.93 8.07 -4.61
CA LEU A 100 -15.81 8.70 -5.28
C LEU A 100 -16.13 10.14 -5.70
N THR A 101 -17.36 10.36 -6.20
CA THR A 101 -17.87 11.70 -6.53
C THR A 101 -17.89 12.61 -5.31
N ARG A 102 -18.44 12.13 -4.18
CA ARG A 102 -18.47 12.89 -2.91
C ARG A 102 -17.07 13.21 -2.39
N ILE A 103 -16.12 12.29 -2.51
CA ILE A 103 -14.71 12.53 -2.15
C ILE A 103 -14.11 13.61 -3.07
N TYR A 104 -14.31 13.48 -4.38
CA TYR A 104 -13.78 14.43 -5.36
C TYR A 104 -14.32 15.84 -5.15
N ASP A 105 -15.62 15.99 -4.92
CA ASP A 105 -16.26 17.29 -4.69
C ASP A 105 -15.69 18.01 -3.46
N LYS A 106 -15.37 17.27 -2.39
CA LYS A 106 -14.70 17.86 -1.22
C LYS A 106 -13.25 18.27 -1.50
N ILE A 107 -12.52 17.59 -2.38
CA ILE A 107 -11.14 17.94 -2.78
C ILE A 107 -11.13 19.16 -3.71
N ARG A 108 -12.16 19.30 -4.55
CA ARG A 108 -12.33 20.39 -5.51
C ARG A 108 -13.76 20.95 -5.40
N PRO A 109 -14.06 21.73 -4.35
CA PRO A 109 -15.32 22.47 -4.29
C PRO A 109 -15.43 23.33 -5.55
N TRP A 110 -16.58 23.32 -6.21
CA TRP A 110 -16.84 23.98 -7.51
C TRP A 110 -16.16 23.36 -8.73
N GLY A 111 -15.47 22.22 -8.57
CA GLY A 111 -14.77 21.50 -9.64
C GLY A 111 -15.60 20.41 -10.31
N LEU A 112 -16.84 20.19 -9.87
CA LEU A 112 -17.73 19.13 -10.36
C LEU A 112 -18.41 19.52 -11.69
N THR A 113 -17.59 19.68 -12.72
CA THR A 113 -18.03 19.93 -14.10
C THR A 113 -18.48 18.62 -14.77
N ASP A 114 -19.23 18.72 -15.88
CA ASP A 114 -19.59 17.53 -16.70
C ASP A 114 -18.37 16.71 -17.11
N ARG A 115 -17.25 17.38 -17.38
CA ARG A 115 -15.97 16.72 -17.69
C ARG A 115 -15.41 15.95 -16.50
N ALA A 116 -15.54 16.49 -15.29
CA ALA A 116 -15.10 15.81 -14.07
C ALA A 116 -15.99 14.59 -13.81
N LEU A 117 -17.31 14.72 -13.97
CA LEU A 117 -18.26 13.62 -13.86
C LEU A 117 -17.96 12.51 -14.87
N GLN A 118 -17.69 12.86 -16.14
CA GLN A 118 -17.25 11.89 -17.14
C GLN A 118 -15.94 11.20 -16.74
N SER A 119 -14.98 11.94 -16.19
CA SER A 119 -13.70 11.35 -15.74
C SER A 119 -13.90 10.37 -14.57
N ILE A 120 -14.88 10.64 -13.70
CA ILE A 120 -15.29 9.76 -12.59
C ILE A 120 -16.02 8.52 -13.13
N GLU A 121 -16.91 8.68 -14.10
CA GLU A 121 -17.53 7.57 -14.82
C GLU A 121 -16.45 6.68 -15.45
N ASP A 122 -15.48 7.28 -16.15
CA ASP A 122 -14.42 6.55 -16.85
C ASP A 122 -13.49 5.80 -15.89
N VAL A 123 -13.13 6.40 -14.76
CA VAL A 123 -12.25 5.74 -13.76
C VAL A 123 -12.95 4.61 -13.01
N THR A 124 -14.28 4.65 -12.92
CA THR A 124 -15.07 3.59 -12.28
C THR A 124 -15.56 2.55 -13.28
N ASN A 125 -15.36 2.75 -14.57
CA ASN A 125 -15.74 1.80 -15.61
C ASN A 125 -14.69 0.67 -15.73
N PRO A 126 -15.04 -0.60 -15.43
CA PRO A 126 -14.10 -1.71 -15.47
C PRO A 126 -13.62 -2.08 -16.88
N MET A 127 -14.27 -1.57 -17.94
CA MET A 127 -13.87 -1.78 -19.34
C MET A 127 -12.81 -0.80 -19.80
N LEU A 128 -12.52 0.24 -19.02
CA LEU A 128 -11.52 1.27 -19.36
C LEU A 128 -10.24 1.10 -18.53
N ASN A 129 -9.12 1.56 -19.08
CA ASN A 129 -7.82 1.51 -18.41
C ASN A 129 -7.62 2.65 -17.40
N SER A 130 -8.59 3.55 -17.26
CA SER A 130 -8.47 4.79 -16.49
C SER A 130 -8.05 4.54 -15.04
N ILE A 131 -8.61 3.53 -14.36
CA ILE A 131 -8.21 3.18 -12.98
C ILE A 131 -6.73 2.75 -12.88
N ASN A 132 -6.24 1.97 -13.83
CA ASN A 132 -4.84 1.52 -13.84
C ASN A 132 -3.89 2.69 -14.02
N GLU A 133 -4.25 3.67 -14.86
CA GLU A 133 -3.47 4.90 -15.01
C GLU A 133 -3.39 5.66 -13.68
N LYS A 134 -4.48 5.73 -12.91
CA LYS A 134 -4.46 6.47 -11.63
C LYS A 134 -3.64 5.72 -10.59
N CYS A 135 -3.72 4.39 -10.56
CA CYS A 135 -2.83 3.55 -9.77
C CYS A 135 -1.36 3.73 -10.15
N ALA A 136 -1.05 3.87 -11.44
CA ALA A 136 0.30 4.12 -11.92
C ALA A 136 0.81 5.50 -11.49
N ARG A 137 -0.04 6.54 -11.54
CA ARG A 137 0.29 7.89 -11.05
C ARG A 137 0.55 7.89 -9.54
N ILE A 138 -0.32 7.25 -8.75
CA ILE A 138 -0.12 7.06 -7.29
C ILE A 138 1.23 6.40 -7.02
N ARG A 139 1.51 5.28 -7.70
CA ARG A 139 2.78 4.57 -7.55
C ARG A 139 3.98 5.44 -7.90
N LYS A 140 3.92 6.18 -9.01
CA LYS A 140 4.99 7.09 -9.42
C LYS A 140 5.26 8.14 -8.35
N THR A 141 4.22 8.75 -7.77
CA THR A 141 4.37 9.74 -6.70
C THR A 141 5.09 9.14 -5.49
N PHE A 142 4.63 8.01 -4.96
CA PHE A 142 5.26 7.40 -3.78
C PHE A 142 6.67 6.87 -4.03
N VAL A 143 6.95 6.27 -5.20
CA VAL A 143 8.30 5.80 -5.57
C VAL A 143 9.28 6.97 -5.76
N THR A 144 8.80 8.19 -6.01
CA THR A 144 9.64 9.38 -6.09
C THR A 144 10.02 9.91 -4.70
N MET A 145 9.16 9.69 -3.70
CA MET A 145 9.33 10.20 -2.33
C MET A 145 9.95 9.17 -1.38
N LEU A 146 9.79 7.87 -1.67
CA LEU A 146 10.14 6.77 -0.78
C LEU A 146 10.97 5.72 -1.51
N ASP A 147 11.79 4.99 -0.75
CA ASP A 147 12.42 3.77 -1.24
C ASP A 147 11.39 2.79 -1.78
N SER A 148 11.74 2.08 -2.87
CA SER A 148 10.79 1.20 -3.57
C SER A 148 10.18 0.12 -2.67
N SER A 149 10.94 -0.41 -1.70
CA SER A 149 10.47 -1.39 -0.71
C SER A 149 9.40 -0.82 0.24
N ILE A 150 9.43 0.48 0.50
CA ILE A 150 8.50 1.22 1.38
C ILE A 150 7.31 1.74 0.57
N ALA A 151 7.55 2.35 -0.60
CA ALA A 151 6.54 2.91 -1.49
C ALA A 151 5.42 1.89 -1.83
N GLU A 152 5.78 0.62 -1.90
CA GLU A 152 4.87 -0.49 -2.14
C GLU A 152 3.73 -0.63 -1.13
N TYR A 153 3.86 -0.09 0.08
CA TYR A 153 2.81 -0.13 1.11
C TYR A 153 1.73 0.93 0.86
N TYR A 154 2.09 2.03 0.20
CA TYR A 154 1.20 3.16 -0.13
C TYR A 154 0.54 3.00 -1.50
N CYS A 155 0.95 2.02 -2.29
CA CYS A 155 0.38 1.79 -3.62
C CYS A 155 -0.88 0.91 -3.55
N ILE A 156 -1.86 1.22 -4.41
CA ILE A 156 -2.97 0.30 -4.68
C ILE A 156 -2.42 -0.93 -5.43
N LYS A 157 -2.48 -2.10 -4.77
CA LYS A 157 -1.93 -3.35 -5.31
C LYS A 157 -2.81 -4.57 -4.99
N GLY A 158 -2.55 -5.66 -5.70
CA GLY A 158 -3.23 -6.94 -5.56
C GLY A 158 -3.11 -7.77 -6.85
N LYS A 159 -3.48 -9.05 -6.81
CA LYS A 159 -3.36 -9.95 -7.98
C LYS A 159 -4.37 -9.56 -9.06
N ARG A 160 -4.12 -9.98 -10.31
CA ARG A 160 -5.06 -9.76 -11.41
C ARG A 160 -6.39 -10.45 -11.11
N GLY A 161 -7.50 -9.72 -11.30
CA GLY A 161 -8.86 -10.22 -11.04
C GLY A 161 -9.23 -10.38 -9.56
N GLN A 162 -8.32 -10.05 -8.64
CA GLN A 162 -8.58 -10.04 -7.21
C GLN A 162 -8.72 -8.60 -6.70
N THR A 163 -9.24 -8.50 -5.48
CA THR A 163 -9.34 -7.27 -4.70
C THR A 163 -8.00 -6.54 -4.65
N LYS A 164 -8.05 -5.22 -4.83
CA LYS A 164 -6.92 -4.32 -4.75
C LYS A 164 -7.04 -3.48 -3.48
N ARG A 165 -5.94 -3.27 -2.77
CA ARG A 165 -5.90 -2.44 -1.57
C ARG A 165 -4.57 -1.72 -1.41
N ILE A 166 -4.55 -0.77 -0.50
CA ILE A 166 -3.33 -0.17 0.03
C ILE A 166 -2.92 -1.03 1.23
N ALA A 167 -1.65 -1.41 1.31
CA ALA A 167 -1.16 -2.35 2.33
C ALA A 167 -0.62 -1.65 3.59
N LEU A 168 -0.67 -0.31 3.60
CA LEU A 168 -0.33 0.51 4.76
C LEU A 168 -1.22 0.12 5.95
N PRO A 169 -0.63 -0.25 7.10
CA PRO A 169 -1.40 -0.55 8.30
C PRO A 169 -2.32 0.62 8.72
N PRO A 170 -3.59 0.37 9.07
CA PRO A 170 -4.55 1.43 9.42
C PRO A 170 -4.10 2.34 10.57
N GLU A 171 -3.32 1.82 11.51
CA GLU A 171 -2.74 2.56 12.64
C GLU A 171 -1.73 3.64 12.21
N LEU A 172 -1.20 3.56 10.98
CA LEU A 172 -0.32 4.57 10.40
C LEU A 172 -1.07 5.59 9.53
N ILE A 173 -2.41 5.51 9.46
CA ILE A 173 -3.26 6.44 8.73
C ILE A 173 -3.99 7.32 9.73
N LEU A 174 -3.60 8.59 9.81
CA LEU A 174 -4.15 9.57 10.74
C LEU A 174 -5.07 10.53 10.00
N TRP A 175 -6.33 10.62 10.43
CA TRP A 175 -7.33 11.55 9.89
C TRP A 175 -7.61 12.67 10.88
N GLU A 176 -7.68 13.91 10.40
CA GLU A 176 -7.99 15.13 11.18
C GLU A 176 -9.50 15.51 11.20
#